data_AF-A0A9E2PSE3-F1
#
_entry.id   AF-A0A9E2PSE3-F1
#
_cell.length_a   1.000
_cell.length_b   1.000
_cell.length_c   1.000
_cell.angle_alpha   90.00
_cell.angle_beta   90.00
_cell.angle_gamma   90.00
#
_symmetry.space_group_name_H-M   'P 1'
#
loop_
_entity.id
_entity.type
_entity.pdbx_description
1 polymer ?
#
loop_
_entity_poly.entity_id
_entity_poly.type
_entity_poly.pdbx_seq_one_letter_code
_entity_poly.pdbx_strand_id
1 'polypeptide(L)'
;MMDHYYKPDCDIFLGIDKGFRNPNVTLWIQPDRKMERVIVLFAHYQERRTPDENAKICLTIHQARGYGQLTGGWGDPSAPDMLRAYSQAFGVEIAGPRRSVDWGHEAVKQWLKTSMVTKASMGLVFSRECPRVL
;
A
#
# COMPACT_ATOMS: atom_id res chain seq x y z
N MET A 1 -15.19 8.11 7.66
CA MET A 1 -14.20 9.03 8.27
C MET A 1 -13.18 9.36 7.20
N MET A 2 -12.92 10.64 6.93
CA MET A 2 -12.00 11.04 5.85
C MET A 2 -10.57 10.99 6.39
N ASP A 3 -9.67 10.29 5.68
CA ASP A 3 -8.27 10.20 6.04
C ASP A 3 -7.61 11.58 5.92
N HIS A 4 -7.20 12.18 7.04
CA HIS A 4 -6.65 13.55 7.06
C HIS A 4 -5.37 13.71 6.23
N TYR A 5 -4.63 12.63 5.99
CA TYR A 5 -3.44 12.68 5.15
C TYR A 5 -3.74 12.54 3.67
N TYR A 6 -4.91 12.02 3.29
CA TYR A 6 -5.24 11.81 1.89
C TYR A 6 -5.34 13.13 1.13
N LYS A 7 -4.63 13.17 0.00
CA LYS A 7 -4.59 14.27 -0.95
C LYS A 7 -5.11 13.76 -2.30
N PRO A 8 -6.29 14.21 -2.77
CA PRO A 8 -6.90 13.69 -3.99
C PRO A 8 -6.14 14.06 -5.27
N ASP A 9 -5.20 14.99 -5.16
CA ASP A 9 -4.39 15.55 -6.22
C ASP A 9 -2.95 15.00 -6.23
N CYS A 10 -2.73 13.90 -5.51
CA CYS A 10 -1.50 13.11 -5.47
C CYS A 10 -1.78 11.67 -5.94
N ASP A 11 -0.76 11.03 -6.49
CA ASP A 11 -0.81 9.62 -6.85
C ASP A 11 -1.08 8.73 -5.64
N ILE A 12 -1.72 7.58 -5.88
CA ILE A 12 -1.94 6.56 -4.86
C ILE A 12 -1.60 5.19 -5.43
N PHE A 13 -0.88 4.40 -4.64
CA PHE A 13 -0.33 3.12 -5.03
C PHE A 13 -0.75 2.02 -4.06
N LEU A 14 -0.67 0.77 -4.51
CA LEU A 14 -0.80 -0.41 -3.65
C LEU A 14 0.55 -1.07 -3.36
N GLY A 15 0.73 -1.50 -2.12
CA GLY A 15 1.71 -2.53 -1.75
C GLY A 15 0.98 -3.81 -1.34
N ILE A 16 1.32 -4.95 -1.91
CA ILE A 16 0.59 -6.21 -1.75
C ILE A 16 1.55 -7.32 -1.32
N ASP A 17 1.20 -8.06 -0.28
CA ASP A 17 1.89 -9.27 0.15
C ASP A 17 0.93 -10.47 0.17
N LYS A 18 1.35 -11.58 -0.44
CA LYS A 18 0.52 -12.78 -0.54
C LYS A 18 0.57 -13.58 0.75
N GLY A 19 -0.61 -13.77 1.34
CA GLY A 19 -0.81 -14.74 2.40
C GLY A 19 -2.09 -15.54 2.18
N PHE A 20 -2.16 -16.71 2.81
CA PHE A 20 -3.40 -17.48 2.93
C PHE A 20 -3.63 -17.97 4.36
N ARG A 21 -2.64 -18.69 4.92
CA ARG A 21 -2.64 -19.06 6.35
C ARG A 21 -2.02 -17.94 7.20
N ASN A 22 -0.97 -17.30 6.69
CA ASN A 22 -0.56 -15.95 7.08
C ASN A 22 -1.50 -14.93 6.39
N PRO A 23 -1.68 -13.73 6.95
CA PRO A 23 -2.54 -12.73 6.34
C PRO A 23 -1.99 -12.28 4.98
N ASN A 24 -2.89 -12.13 4.01
CA ASN A 24 -2.67 -11.22 2.90
C ASN A 24 -2.64 -9.80 3.44
N VAL A 25 -1.69 -8.99 2.96
CA VAL A 25 -1.57 -7.58 3.35
C VAL A 25 -1.73 -6.72 2.10
N THR A 26 -2.59 -5.70 2.21
CA THR A 26 -2.71 -4.64 1.20
C THR A 26 -2.52 -3.29 1.87
N LEU A 27 -1.57 -2.49 1.38
CA LEU A 27 -1.28 -1.13 1.82
C LEU A 27 -1.71 -0.13 0.76
N TRP A 28 -2.37 0.95 1.16
CA TRP A 28 -2.59 2.13 0.33
C TRP A 28 -1.51 3.16 0.66
N ILE A 29 -0.70 3.50 -0.33
CA ILE A 29 0.50 4.32 -0.17
C ILE A 29 0.38 5.54 -1.07
N GLN A 30 0.55 6.73 -0.51
CA GLN A 30 0.52 7.99 -1.23
C GLN A 30 1.80 8.79 -0.93
N PRO A 31 2.73 8.93 -1.88
CA PRO A 31 3.76 9.94 -1.76
C PRO A 31 3.15 11.33 -1.87
N ASP A 32 3.76 12.31 -1.20
CA ASP A 32 3.42 13.71 -1.47
C ASP A 32 4.06 14.19 -2.77
N ARG A 33 3.60 15.35 -3.28
CA ARG A 33 4.03 15.89 -4.58
C ARG A 33 5.54 16.10 -4.71
N LYS A 34 6.22 16.31 -3.59
CA LYS A 34 7.67 16.56 -3.57
C LYS A 34 8.48 15.29 -3.36
N MET A 35 7.81 14.14 -3.15
CA MET A 35 8.44 12.89 -2.75
C MET A 35 9.27 13.06 -1.45
N GLU A 36 8.89 14.02 -0.60
CA GLU A 36 9.53 14.27 0.69
C GLU A 36 8.90 13.39 1.77
N ARG A 37 7.63 13.01 1.58
CA ARG A 37 6.91 12.05 2.41
C ARG A 37 6.32 10.92 1.60
N VAL A 38 6.38 9.72 2.16
CA VAL A 38 5.62 8.56 1.71
C VAL A 38 4.64 8.23 2.82
N ILE A 39 3.35 8.26 2.52
CA ILE A 39 2.31 8.12 3.52
C ILE A 39 1.60 6.79 3.31
N VAL A 40 1.60 5.94 4.33
CA VAL A 40 0.71 4.77 4.38
C VAL A 40 -0.64 5.25 4.90
N LEU A 41 -1.61 5.36 3.99
CA LEU A 41 -2.96 5.83 4.27
C LEU A 41 -3.76 4.76 5.03
N PHE A 42 -3.68 3.52 4.56
CA PHE A 42 -4.42 2.41 5.16
C PHE A 42 -3.71 1.08 4.94
N ALA A 43 -4.00 0.12 5.81
CA ALA A 43 -3.56 -1.25 5.71
C ALA A 43 -4.76 -2.18 5.91
N HIS A 44 -4.87 -3.22 5.10
CA HIS A 44 -5.84 -4.28 5.25
C HIS A 44 -5.13 -5.62 5.38
N TYR A 45 -5.55 -6.42 6.36
CA TYR A 45 -5.02 -7.74 6.67
C TYR A 45 -6.16 -8.75 6.57
N GLN A 46 -5.96 -9.83 5.80
CA GLN A 46 -7.00 -10.84 5.61
C GLN A 46 -6.42 -12.23 5.40
N GLU A 47 -6.87 -13.20 6.20
CA GLU A 47 -6.54 -14.62 6.03
C GLU A 47 -7.63 -15.36 5.26
N ARG A 48 -7.28 -16.54 4.73
CA ARG A 48 -8.22 -17.53 4.17
C ARG A 48 -9.15 -16.97 3.10
N ARG A 49 -8.57 -16.23 2.16
CA ARG A 49 -9.24 -15.72 0.97
C ARG A 49 -8.40 -16.01 -0.26
N THR A 50 -9.10 -16.30 -1.34
CA THR A 50 -8.49 -16.39 -2.67
C THR A 50 -8.04 -15.01 -3.16
N PRO A 51 -7.12 -14.94 -4.14
CA PRO A 51 -6.72 -13.67 -4.75
C PRO A 51 -7.90 -12.81 -5.25
N ASP A 52 -8.87 -13.41 -5.92
CA ASP A 52 -10.02 -12.69 -6.48
C ASP A 52 -10.96 -12.14 -5.39
N GLU A 53 -11.16 -12.91 -4.31
CA GLU A 53 -11.93 -12.44 -3.15
C GLU A 53 -11.22 -11.26 -2.48
N ASN A 54 -9.91 -11.36 -2.26
CA ASN A 54 -9.12 -10.27 -1.66
C ASN A 54 -9.12 -9.02 -2.53
N ALA A 55 -8.97 -9.15 -3.84
CA ALA A 55 -9.00 -8.02 -4.76
C ALA A 55 -10.36 -7.28 -4.71
N LYS A 56 -11.48 -8.03 -4.69
CA LYS A 56 -12.84 -7.46 -4.55
C LYS A 56 -13.06 -6.78 -3.20
N ILE A 57 -12.56 -7.37 -2.11
CA ILE A 57 -12.62 -6.77 -0.77
C ILE A 57 -11.83 -5.47 -0.76
N CYS A 58 -10.60 -5.48 -1.29
CA CYS A 58 -9.75 -4.31 -1.34
C CYS A 58 -10.35 -3.19 -2.20
N LEU A 59 -10.97 -3.52 -3.34
CA LEU A 59 -11.69 -2.53 -4.16
C LEU A 59 -12.85 -1.90 -3.37
N THR A 60 -13.63 -2.71 -2.66
CA THR A 60 -14.72 -2.22 -1.80
C THR A 60 -14.19 -1.29 -0.71
N ILE A 61 -13.07 -1.64 -0.07
CA ILE A 61 -12.40 -0.80 0.94
C ILE A 61 -11.94 0.53 0.32
N HIS A 62 -11.29 0.48 -0.84
CA HIS A 62 -10.81 1.66 -1.55
C HIS A 62 -11.95 2.64 -1.87
N GLN A 63 -13.07 2.11 -2.40
CA GLN A 63 -14.27 2.89 -2.68
C GLN A 63 -14.89 3.47 -1.40
N ALA A 64 -15.00 2.66 -0.33
CA ALA A 64 -15.56 3.11 0.96
C ALA A 64 -14.69 4.18 1.64
N ARG A 65 -13.38 4.18 1.39
CA ARG A 65 -12.43 5.22 1.85
C ARG A 65 -12.53 6.51 1.03
N GLY A 66 -13.17 6.48 -0.14
CA GLY A 66 -13.26 7.63 -1.05
C GLY A 66 -11.92 7.99 -1.68
N TYR A 67 -11.01 7.03 -1.81
CA TYR A 67 -9.75 7.24 -2.53
C TYR A 67 -10.01 7.33 -4.04
N GLY A 68 -9.23 8.17 -4.72
CA GLY A 68 -9.28 8.36 -6.15
C GLY A 68 -8.63 7.20 -6.90
N GLN A 69 -8.65 7.28 -8.23
CA GLN A 69 -8.08 6.26 -9.11
C GLN A 69 -6.63 5.92 -8.70
N LEU A 70 -6.33 4.63 -8.63
CA LEU A 70 -4.95 4.16 -8.42
C LEU A 70 -4.05 4.53 -9.59
N THR A 71 -2.79 4.80 -9.29
CA THR A 71 -1.74 4.99 -10.29
C THR A 71 -1.08 3.64 -10.64
N GLY A 72 -1.00 2.72 -9.69
CA GLY A 72 -0.45 1.37 -9.88
C GLY A 72 -0.17 0.66 -8.55
N GLY A 73 0.65 -0.38 -8.58
CA GLY A 73 1.08 -1.05 -7.34
C GLY A 73 2.14 -2.12 -7.53
N TRP A 74 2.60 -2.66 -6.41
CA TRP A 74 3.63 -3.70 -6.37
C TRP A 74 3.26 -4.85 -5.44
N GLY A 75 3.63 -6.07 -5.83
CA GLY A 75 3.56 -7.25 -4.97
C GLY A 75 4.54 -8.34 -5.37
N ASP A 76 4.58 -9.43 -4.62
CA ASP A 76 5.53 -10.53 -4.86
C ASP A 76 5.33 -11.18 -6.26
N PRO A 77 6.35 -11.22 -7.13
CA PRO A 77 6.27 -11.84 -8.45
C PRO A 77 6.10 -13.35 -8.39
N SER A 78 6.37 -14.00 -7.24
CA SER A 78 6.06 -15.41 -7.02
C SER A 78 4.55 -15.70 -6.95
N ALA A 79 3.73 -14.65 -6.86
CA ALA A 79 2.28 -14.67 -6.73
C ALA A 79 1.55 -14.06 -7.96
N PRO A 80 1.80 -14.53 -9.20
CA PRO A 80 1.27 -13.87 -10.41
C PRO A 80 -0.26 -13.88 -10.49
N ASP A 81 -0.91 -14.86 -9.88
CA ASP A 81 -2.36 -14.94 -9.73
C ASP A 81 -2.93 -13.75 -8.94
N MET A 82 -2.23 -13.34 -7.87
CA MET A 82 -2.60 -12.18 -7.06
C MET A 82 -2.38 -10.87 -7.76
N LEU A 83 -1.23 -10.69 -8.42
CA LEU A 83 -0.96 -9.47 -9.18
C LEU A 83 -2.01 -9.26 -10.28
N ARG A 84 -2.36 -10.34 -10.99
CA ARG A 84 -3.42 -10.32 -12.01
C ARG A 84 -4.79 -9.98 -11.42
N ALA A 85 -5.19 -10.59 -10.31
CA ALA A 85 -6.50 -10.34 -9.69
C ALA A 85 -6.66 -8.86 -9.28
N TYR A 86 -5.63 -8.28 -8.66
CA TYR A 86 -5.64 -6.86 -8.29
C TYR A 86 -5.61 -5.95 -9.51
N SER A 87 -4.78 -6.27 -10.51
CA SER A 87 -4.73 -5.49 -11.75
C SER A 87 -6.09 -5.44 -12.45
N GLN A 88 -6.79 -6.57 -12.52
CA GLN A 88 -8.14 -6.66 -13.09
C GLN A 88 -9.18 -5.91 -12.24
N ALA A 89 -9.12 -6.01 -10.92
CA ALA A 89 -10.07 -5.35 -10.03
C ALA A 89 -9.96 -3.82 -10.06
N PHE A 90 -8.73 -3.29 -10.14
CA PHE A 90 -8.47 -1.86 -10.07
C PHE A 90 -8.27 -1.17 -11.44
N GLY A 91 -8.10 -1.94 -12.51
CA GLY A 91 -7.86 -1.40 -13.85
C GLY A 91 -6.51 -0.71 -14.01
N VAL A 92 -5.50 -1.13 -13.23
CA VAL A 92 -4.14 -0.56 -13.24
C VAL A 92 -3.10 -1.67 -13.25
N GLU A 93 -1.86 -1.34 -13.63
CA GLU A 93 -0.76 -2.30 -13.56
C GLU A 93 -0.36 -2.57 -12.11
N ILE A 94 -0.23 -3.85 -11.76
CA ILE A 94 0.37 -4.32 -10.51
C ILE A 94 1.59 -5.16 -10.87
N ALA A 95 2.78 -4.66 -10.55
CA ALA A 95 4.04 -5.23 -10.99
C ALA A 95 4.81 -5.95 -9.88
N GLY A 96 5.79 -6.75 -10.26
CA GLY A 96 6.84 -7.21 -9.33
C GLY A 96 7.79 -6.06 -8.95
N PRO A 97 8.45 -6.12 -7.78
CA PRO A 97 9.47 -5.15 -7.43
C PRO A 97 10.70 -5.32 -8.33
N ARG A 98 11.39 -4.21 -8.62
CA ARG A 98 12.59 -4.18 -9.48
C ARG A 98 13.91 -4.24 -8.70
N ARG A 99 13.84 -4.30 -7.37
CA ARG A 99 14.97 -4.25 -6.44
C ARG A 99 14.89 -5.42 -5.46
N SER A 100 16.03 -5.77 -4.85
CA SER A 100 16.10 -6.82 -3.83
C SER A 100 15.38 -6.41 -2.53
N VAL A 101 15.01 -7.42 -1.74
CA VAL A 101 14.42 -7.24 -0.41
C VAL A 101 15.36 -6.44 0.50
N ASP A 102 16.66 -6.74 0.50
CA ASP A 102 17.65 -6.04 1.33
C ASP A 102 17.71 -4.55 1.01
N TRP A 103 17.67 -4.19 -0.28
CA TRP A 103 17.62 -2.80 -0.70
C TRP A 103 16.34 -2.13 -0.18
N GLY A 104 15.20 -2.81 -0.28
CA GLY A 104 13.92 -2.32 0.24
C GLY A 104 13.94 -2.12 1.76
N HIS A 105 14.49 -3.05 2.52
CA HIS A 105 14.65 -2.94 3.96
C HIS A 105 15.50 -1.74 4.36
N GLU A 106 16.65 -1.54 3.72
CA GLU A 106 17.49 -0.38 4.02
C GLU A 106 16.82 0.93 3.61
N ALA A 107 16.14 0.97 2.47
CA ALA A 107 15.35 2.14 2.08
C ALA A 107 14.30 2.48 3.16
N VAL A 108 13.45 1.53 3.55
CA VAL A 108 12.43 1.75 4.57
C VAL A 108 13.03 2.20 5.91
N LYS A 109 14.15 1.61 6.35
CA LYS A 109 14.87 2.06 7.56
C LYS A 109 15.31 3.51 7.45
N GLN A 110 15.86 3.95 6.31
CA GLN A 110 16.25 5.35 6.12
C GLN A 110 15.03 6.27 6.14
N TRP A 111 13.94 5.89 5.48
CA TRP A 111 12.70 6.67 5.49
C TRP A 111 12.09 6.80 6.90
N LEU A 112 12.16 5.75 7.72
CA LEU A 112 11.74 5.78 9.13
C LEU A 112 12.66 6.68 9.97
N LYS A 113 13.98 6.58 9.81
CA LYS A 113 14.96 7.46 10.49
C LYS A 113 14.71 8.93 10.16
N THR A 114 14.52 9.26 8.89
CA THR A 114 14.20 10.61 8.43
C THR A 114 12.91 11.12 9.07
N SER A 115 11.88 10.28 9.15
CA SER A 115 10.61 10.62 9.82
C SER A 115 10.81 10.95 11.29
N MET A 116 11.61 10.16 12.02
CA MET A 116 11.91 10.44 13.42
C MET A 116 12.66 11.77 13.61
N VAL A 117 13.72 12.02 12.82
CA VAL A 117 14.56 13.23 12.94
C VAL A 117 13.78 14.49 12.59
N THR A 118 12.91 14.40 11.59
CA THR A 118 12.13 15.54 11.07
C THR A 118 10.76 15.69 11.72
N LYS A 119 10.46 14.89 12.77
CA LYS A 119 9.15 14.86 13.45
C LYS A 119 7.99 14.68 12.47
N ALA A 120 8.13 13.72 11.55
CA ALA A 120 7.18 13.34 10.50
C ALA A 120 6.89 14.42 9.44
N SER A 121 7.69 15.48 9.35
CA SER A 121 7.59 16.44 8.25
C SER A 121 8.19 15.92 6.94
N MET A 122 9.06 14.92 7.01
CA MET A 122 9.62 14.16 5.88
C MET A 122 9.65 12.65 6.22
N GLY A 123 9.95 11.79 5.26
CA GLY A 123 10.13 10.36 5.49
C GLY A 123 8.83 9.54 5.46
N LEU A 124 8.86 8.34 6.03
CA LEU A 124 7.71 7.42 6.03
C LEU A 124 6.77 7.81 7.17
N VAL A 125 5.51 8.04 6.83
CA VAL A 125 4.46 8.47 7.77
C VAL A 125 3.27 7.52 7.64
N PHE A 126 2.58 7.29 8.75
CA PHE A 126 1.38 6.46 8.79
C PHE A 126 0.18 7.32 9.16
N SER A 127 -0.92 7.18 8.43
CA SER A 127 -2.17 7.76 8.84
C SER A 127 -2.63 7.18 10.17
N ARG A 128 -3.38 7.98 10.96
CA ARG A 128 -4.01 7.49 12.19
C ARG A 128 -5.07 6.43 11.90
N GLU A 129 -5.61 6.44 10.68
CA GLU A 129 -6.56 5.46 10.19
C GLU A 129 -5.92 4.14 9.80
N CYS A 130 -4.59 4.13 9.62
CA CYS A 130 -3.84 2.91 9.35
C CYS A 130 -3.89 2.01 10.61
N PRO A 131 -4.49 0.82 10.53
CA PRO A 131 -4.60 -0.06 11.68
C PRO A 131 -3.21 -0.48 12.11
N ARG A 132 -3.00 -0.53 13.42
CA ARG A 132 -1.73 -0.93 14.05
C ARG A 132 -1.62 -2.45 14.27
N VAL A 133 -2.42 -3.27 13.59
CA VAL A 133 -2.62 -4.70 13.90
C VAL A 133 -1.66 -5.53 13.04
N LEU A 134 -1.03 -6.63 13.49
CA LEU A 134 -1.16 -7.46 14.70
C LEU A 134 -0.10 -7.16 15.76
#